data_AF-A0A382GAR1-F1
#
_entry.id   AF-A0A382GAR1-F1
#
_cell.length_a   1.000
_cell.length_b   1.000
_cell.length_c   1.000
_cell.angle_alpha   90.00
_cell.angle_beta   90.00
_cell.angle_gamma   90.00
#
_symmetry.space_group_name_H-M   'P 1'
#
loop_
_entity.id
_entity.type
_entity.pdbx_description
1 polymer ?
#
loop_
_entity_poly.entity_id
_entity_poly.type
_entity_poly.pdbx_seq_one_letter_code
_entity_poly.pdbx_strand_id
1 'polypeptide(L)'
;VPEEFLPWLEPSDNANVSSEIFARESVLQLIETLNLLGRGREGAFHLLAADAWATYGCEAAAEEIDVAGALEKVLELLVSTGN
;
A
#
# COMPACT_ATOMS: atom_id res chain seq x y z
N VAL A 1 -8.07 6.60 10.21
CA VAL A 1 -7.99 7.46 9.00
C VAL A 1 -9.30 8.25 8.88
N PRO A 2 -9.32 9.52 8.41
CA PRO A 2 -10.58 10.28 8.24
C PRO A 2 -11.59 9.56 7.32
N GLU A 3 -12.90 9.72 7.56
CA GLU A 3 -13.95 8.97 6.82
C GLU A 3 -13.90 9.18 5.29
N GLU A 4 -13.51 10.38 4.85
CA GLU A 4 -13.32 10.74 3.44
C GLU A 4 -12.25 9.91 2.71
N PHE A 5 -11.37 9.24 3.46
CA PHE A 5 -10.34 8.35 2.93
C PHE A 5 -10.75 6.88 2.85
N LEU A 6 -11.85 6.48 3.48
CA LEU A 6 -12.28 5.08 3.49
C LEU A 6 -12.44 4.48 2.08
N PRO A 7 -13.00 5.19 1.07
CA PRO A 7 -13.10 4.65 -0.29
C PRO A 7 -11.76 4.34 -0.97
N TRP A 8 -10.65 4.91 -0.45
CA TRP A 8 -9.30 4.72 -0.97
C TRP A 8 -8.55 3.57 -0.27
N LEU A 9 -9.15 3.00 0.78
CA LEU A 9 -8.58 1.96 1.62
C LEU A 9 -9.41 0.65 1.59
N GLU A 10 -10.22 0.48 0.55
CA GLU A 10 -10.87 -0.80 0.28
C GLU A 10 -9.88 -1.69 -0.49
N PRO A 11 -9.51 -2.88 0.03
CA PRO A 11 -8.63 -3.80 -0.69
C PRO A 11 -9.30 -4.26 -2.00
N SER A 12 -8.54 -4.41 -3.08
CA SER A 12 -9.10 -4.90 -4.35
C SER A 12 -9.53 -6.36 -4.32
N ASP A 13 -9.00 -7.14 -3.36
CA ASP A 13 -9.36 -8.53 -3.10
C ASP A 13 -9.64 -8.76 -1.61
N ASN A 14 -10.87 -9.15 -1.28
CA ASN A 14 -11.34 -9.35 0.09
C ASN A 14 -10.91 -10.71 0.68
N ALA A 15 -10.25 -11.57 -0.12
CA ALA A 15 -10.06 -12.97 0.22
C ALA A 15 -8.79 -13.28 1.04
N ASN A 16 -7.85 -12.35 1.20
CA ASN A 16 -6.69 -12.55 2.08
C ASN A 16 -6.13 -11.21 2.56
N VAL A 17 -6.01 -11.06 3.88
CA VAL A 17 -5.33 -9.92 4.50
C VAL A 17 -3.90 -10.36 4.79
N SER A 18 -2.99 -10.10 3.87
CA SER A 18 -1.55 -10.40 4.04
C SER A 18 -0.69 -9.16 3.83
N SER A 19 0.49 -9.18 4.45
CA SER A 19 1.53 -8.17 4.28
C SER A 19 1.85 -7.91 2.79
N GLU A 20 1.95 -8.98 1.99
CA GLU A 20 2.19 -8.91 0.54
C GLU A 20 1.06 -8.23 -0.23
N ILE A 21 -0.20 -8.44 0.15
CA ILE A 21 -1.36 -7.80 -0.52
C ILE A 21 -1.37 -6.30 -0.24
N PHE A 22 -1.15 -5.91 1.00
CA PHE A 22 -1.05 -4.50 1.36
C PHE A 22 0.13 -3.80 0.68
N ALA A 23 1.29 -4.47 0.56
CA ALA A 23 2.41 -3.94 -0.20
C ALA A 23 2.06 -3.73 -1.69
N ARG A 24 1.28 -4.63 -2.31
CA ARG A 24 0.81 -4.48 -3.70
C ARG A 24 -0.19 -3.35 -3.85
N GLU A 25 -1.13 -3.19 -2.92
CA GLU A 25 -2.06 -2.06 -2.93
C GLU A 25 -1.31 -0.72 -2.81
N SER A 26 -0.32 -0.64 -1.93
CA SER A 26 0.55 0.53 -1.82
C SER A 26 1.17 0.90 -3.16
N VAL A 27 1.72 -0.09 -3.88
CA VAL A 27 2.30 0.10 -5.20
C VAL A 27 1.28 0.62 -6.22
N LEU A 28 0.07 0.05 -6.25
CA LEU A 28 -0.99 0.49 -7.16
C LEU A 28 -1.36 1.95 -6.89
N GLN A 29 -1.49 2.34 -5.62
CA GLN A 29 -1.78 3.73 -5.25
C GLN A 29 -0.63 4.69 -5.59
N LEU A 30 0.64 4.24 -5.50
CA LEU A 30 1.79 5.05 -5.98
C LEU A 30 1.75 5.26 -7.49
N ILE A 31 1.39 4.23 -8.27
CA ILE A 31 1.24 4.36 -9.73
C ILE A 31 0.16 5.40 -10.06
N GLU A 32 -0.99 5.34 -9.39
CA GLU A 32 -2.07 6.32 -9.61
C GLU A 32 -1.67 7.74 -9.16
N THR A 33 -0.90 7.86 -8.07
CA THR A 33 -0.30 9.14 -7.67
C THR A 33 0.52 9.75 -8.80
N LEU A 34 1.35 8.95 -9.47
CA LEU A 34 2.18 9.41 -10.59
C LEU A 34 1.34 9.79 -11.81
N ASN A 35 0.28 9.02 -12.12
CA ASN A 35 -0.65 9.31 -13.22
C ASN A 35 -1.44 10.62 -13.00
N LEU A 36 -1.68 10.99 -11.75
CA LEU A 36 -2.48 12.14 -11.34
C LEU A 36 -1.65 13.28 -10.74
N LEU A 37 -0.33 13.19 -10.80
CA LEU A 37 0.56 14.19 -10.23
C LEU A 37 0.28 15.58 -10.84
N GLY A 38 0.00 16.56 -9.99
CA GLY A 38 -0.35 17.92 -10.42
C GLY A 38 -1.78 18.09 -10.95
N ARG A 39 -2.62 17.04 -10.95
CA ARG A 39 -4.02 17.08 -11.39
C ARG A 39 -5.01 17.23 -10.22
N GLY A 40 -4.72 18.18 -9.32
CA GLY A 40 -5.57 18.47 -8.16
C GLY A 40 -5.31 17.56 -6.95
N ARG A 41 -6.30 17.47 -6.06
CA ARG A 41 -6.16 16.77 -4.76
C ARG A 41 -6.14 15.24 -4.87
N GLU A 42 -6.58 14.68 -5.99
CA GLU A 42 -6.75 13.24 -6.17
C GLU A 42 -5.43 12.48 -6.10
N GLY A 43 -4.38 12.98 -6.77
CA GLY A 43 -3.04 12.40 -6.66
C GLY A 43 -2.48 12.45 -5.22
N ALA A 44 -2.84 13.47 -4.44
CA ALA A 44 -2.45 13.53 -3.03
C ALA A 44 -3.21 12.50 -2.16
N PHE A 45 -4.46 12.18 -2.51
CA PHE A 45 -5.21 11.11 -1.82
C PHE A 45 -4.65 9.73 -2.13
N HIS A 46 -4.28 9.47 -3.38
CA HIS A 46 -3.55 8.24 -3.74
C HIS A 46 -2.22 8.13 -3.01
N LEU A 47 -1.47 9.23 -2.85
CA LEU A 47 -0.19 9.20 -2.13
C LEU A 47 -0.39 8.83 -0.65
N LEU A 48 -1.43 9.39 -0.02
CA LEU A 48 -1.77 9.07 1.37
C LEU A 48 -2.31 7.64 1.51
N ALA A 49 -3.06 7.15 0.53
CA ALA A 49 -3.51 5.76 0.51
C ALA A 49 -2.32 4.79 0.37
N ALA A 50 -1.35 5.12 -0.49
CA ALA A 50 -0.11 4.35 -0.61
C ALA A 50 0.63 4.22 0.72
N ASP A 51 0.85 5.34 1.42
CA ASP A 51 1.51 5.37 2.71
C ASP A 51 0.79 4.50 3.77
N ALA A 52 -0.55 4.60 3.80
CA ALA A 52 -1.36 3.77 4.69
C ALA A 52 -1.25 2.27 4.35
N TRP A 53 -1.32 1.89 3.08
CA TRP A 53 -1.17 0.50 2.67
C TRP A 53 0.22 -0.06 2.96
N ALA A 54 1.29 0.71 2.76
CA ALA A 54 2.63 0.31 3.14
C ALA A 54 2.73 0.09 4.66
N THR A 55 2.11 0.96 5.45
CA THR A 55 2.04 0.83 6.91
C THR A 55 1.32 -0.45 7.32
N TYR A 56 0.14 -0.73 6.75
CA TYR A 56 -0.59 -1.97 7.03
C TYR A 56 0.20 -3.22 6.60
N GLY A 57 0.95 -3.14 5.49
CA GLY A 57 1.85 -4.21 5.06
C GLY A 57 2.92 -4.54 6.11
N CYS A 58 3.54 -3.51 6.69
CA CYS A 58 4.50 -3.66 7.78
C CYS A 58 3.87 -4.18 9.08
N GLU A 59 2.68 -3.69 9.44
CA GLU A 59 1.95 -4.15 10.63
C GLU A 59 1.57 -5.63 10.50
N ALA A 60 1.03 -6.04 9.34
CA ALA A 60 0.70 -7.43 9.07
C ALA A 60 1.96 -8.33 9.10
N ALA A 61 3.08 -7.88 8.52
CA ALA A 61 4.34 -8.61 8.55
C ALA A 61 4.89 -8.80 9.98
N ALA A 62 4.67 -7.83 10.86
CA ALA A 62 5.09 -7.89 12.26
C ALA A 62 4.33 -8.96 13.07
N GLU A 63 3.18 -9.43 12.58
CA GLU A 63 2.37 -10.49 13.21
C GLU A 63 2.70 -11.90 12.64
N GLU A 64 3.56 -12.01 11.63
CA GLU A 64 3.94 -13.28 11.02
C GLU A 64 4.97 -14.08 11.85
N ILE A 65 5.04 -15.39 11.62
CA ILE A 65 6.01 -16.27 12.28
C ILE A 65 7.46 -15.89 11.88
N ASP A 66 7.67 -15.59 10.60
CA ASP A 66 8.95 -15.10 10.06
C ASP A 66 8.85 -13.62 9.72
N VAL A 67 8.92 -12.79 10.76
CA VAL A 67 8.82 -11.32 10.63
C VAL A 67 9.88 -10.75 9.69
N ALA A 68 11.11 -11.24 9.76
CA ALA A 68 12.21 -10.73 8.95
C ALA A 68 11.98 -11.03 7.46
N GLY A 69 11.60 -12.27 7.13
CA GLY A 69 11.28 -12.65 5.76
C GLY A 69 10.03 -11.93 5.22
N ALA A 70 9.02 -11.72 6.06
CA ALA A 70 7.82 -10.98 5.68
C ALA A 70 8.12 -9.51 5.36
N LEU A 71 8.90 -8.82 6.20
CA LEU A 71 9.31 -7.44 5.96
C LEU A 71 10.22 -7.30 4.73
N GLU A 72 11.14 -8.25 4.50
CA GLU A 72 11.99 -8.25 3.32
C GLU A 72 11.14 -8.31 2.04
N LYS A 73 10.14 -9.19 1.98
CA LYS A 73 9.20 -9.26 0.85
C LYS A 73 8.37 -7.99 0.66
N VAL A 74 7.90 -7.37 1.74
CA VAL A 74 7.19 -6.08 1.67
C VAL A 74 8.09 -5.03 1.02
N LEU A 75 9.36 -4.94 1.45
CA LEU A 75 10.33 -4.01 0.88
C LEU A 75 10.64 -4.34 -0.59
N GLU A 76 10.83 -5.61 -0.94
CA GLU A 76 11.05 -6.04 -2.33
C GLU A 76 9.90 -5.61 -3.24
N LEU A 77 8.65 -5.79 -2.80
CA LEU A 77 7.47 -5.38 -3.56
C LEU A 77 7.43 -3.86 -3.76
N LEU A 78 7.68 -3.08 -2.70
CA LEU A 78 7.69 -1.61 -2.77
C LEU A 78 8.83 -1.04 -3.64
N VAL A 79 9.98 -1.71 -3.69
CA VAL A 79 11.15 -1.28 -4.47
C VAL A 79 11.11 -1.77 -5.92
N SER A 80 10.45 -2.91 -6.19
CA SER A 80 10.42 -3.55 -7.51
C SER A 80 9.80 -2.71 -8.64
N THR A 81 9.05 -1.65 -8.32
CA THR A 81 8.48 -0.73 -9.31
C THR A 81 9.42 0.38 -9.80
N GLY A 82 10.67 0.40 -9.31
CA GLY A 82 11.69 1.38 -9.70
C GLY A 82 12.65 0.95 -10.82
N ASN A 83 12.50 -0.26 -11.40
CA ASN A 83 13.38 -0.81 -12.45
C ASN A 83 12.65 -1.06 -13.77
#